data_AF-A0A7V3U3U9-F1
#
_entry.id   AF-A0A7V3U3U9-F1
#
_cell.length_a   1.000
_cell.length_b   1.000
_cell.length_c   1.000
_cell.angle_alpha   90.00
_cell.angle_beta   90.00
_cell.angle_gamma   90.00
#
_symmetry.space_group_name_H-M   'P 1'
#
loop_
_entity.id
_entity.type
_entity.pdbx_description
1 polymer ?
#
loop_
_entity_poly.entity_id
_entity_poly.type
_entity_poly.pdbx_seq_one_letter_code
_entity_poly.pdbx_strand_id
1 'polypeptide(L)'
;MGKIFPLILGLVGLGAGVGAGFSLRPDPPEPDALLEAGANAPPETSTEESIDESSGSDFVKLNNQFVIPVVTEQEVKALVVLSMGLEVLPGGSEGFYQLEPKLRDAFLKVLFDHANSGGFDGVFTEGRRMENLRRALLEAARKVMGNRVKDVLVTDILRQDV
;
A
#
# COMPACT_ATOMS: atom_id res chain seq x y z
N MET A 1 -48.44 -15.25 -18.54
CA MET A 1 -48.14 -13.86 -18.13
C MET A 1 -46.90 -13.67 -17.23
N GLY A 2 -46.11 -14.71 -16.91
CA GLY A 2 -44.96 -14.59 -15.99
C GLY A 2 -43.65 -13.98 -16.54
N LYS A 3 -43.61 -13.54 -17.81
CA LYS A 3 -42.38 -13.01 -18.44
C LYS A 3 -42.32 -11.48 -18.54
N ILE A 4 -43.43 -10.79 -18.25
CA ILE A 4 -43.51 -9.31 -18.30
C ILE A 4 -43.11 -8.69 -16.96
N PHE A 5 -43.38 -9.42 -15.86
CA PHE A 5 -43.02 -9.02 -14.51
C PHE A 5 -41.53 -8.68 -14.31
N PRO A 6 -40.56 -9.50 -14.77
CA PRO A 6 -39.14 -9.16 -14.62
C PRO A 6 -38.73 -7.92 -15.45
N LEU A 7 -39.38 -7.68 -16.60
CA LEU A 7 -39.09 -6.52 -17.44
C LEU A 7 -39.56 -5.22 -16.78
N ILE A 8 -40.77 -5.21 -16.21
CA ILE A 8 -41.31 -4.05 -15.48
C ILE A 8 -40.48 -3.79 -14.22
N LEU A 9 -40.11 -4.84 -13.48
CA LEU A 9 -39.29 -4.69 -12.28
C LEU A 9 -37.91 -4.09 -12.61
N GLY A 10 -37.29 -4.52 -13.70
CA GLY A 10 -36.04 -3.95 -14.19
C GLY A 10 -36.18 -2.47 -14.56
N LEU A 11 -37.24 -2.11 -15.28
CA LEU A 11 -37.49 -0.72 -15.73
C LEU A 11 -37.76 0.23 -14.55
N VAL A 12 -38.53 -0.23 -13.56
CA VAL A 12 -38.81 0.52 -12.33
C VAL A 12 -37.56 0.65 -11.47
N GLY A 13 -36.79 -0.42 -11.30
CA GLY A 13 -35.53 -0.38 -10.54
C GLY A 13 -34.49 0.57 -11.15
N LEU A 14 -34.37 0.56 -12.47
CA LEU A 14 -33.43 1.44 -13.19
C LEU A 14 -33.89 2.91 -13.12
N GLY A 15 -35.19 3.17 -13.28
CA GLY A 15 -35.77 4.51 -13.13
C GLY A 15 -35.61 5.07 -11.70
N ALA A 16 -35.86 4.24 -10.69
CA ALA A 16 -35.69 4.62 -9.29
C ALA A 16 -34.22 4.88 -8.94
N GLY A 17 -33.30 4.04 -9.42
CA GLY A 17 -31.86 4.21 -9.17
C GLY A 17 -31.28 5.48 -9.79
N VAL A 18 -31.62 5.78 -11.06
CA VAL A 18 -31.14 7.00 -11.74
C VAL A 18 -31.76 8.25 -11.12
N GLY A 19 -33.06 8.23 -10.80
CA GLY A 19 -33.74 9.36 -10.16
C GLY A 19 -33.17 9.69 -8.78
N ALA A 20 -32.92 8.67 -7.95
CA ALA A 20 -32.32 8.84 -6.64
C ALA A 20 -30.88 9.37 -6.73
N GLY A 21 -30.07 8.85 -7.66
CA GLY A 21 -28.68 9.30 -7.86
C GLY A 21 -28.56 10.75 -8.33
N PHE A 22 -29.55 11.25 -9.08
CA PHE A 22 -29.58 12.66 -9.48
C PHE A 22 -30.09 13.57 -8.35
N SER A 23 -31.05 13.09 -7.55
CA SER A 23 -31.61 13.86 -6.43
C SER A 23 -30.71 13.92 -5.20
N LEU A 24 -29.88 12.91 -4.97
CA LEU A 24 -28.99 12.79 -3.81
C LEU A 24 -27.54 13.16 -4.14
N ARG A 25 -27.30 13.75 -5.31
CA ARG A 25 -25.96 14.16 -5.71
C ARG A 25 -25.53 15.31 -4.79
N PRO A 26 -24.49 15.12 -3.95
CA PRO A 26 -24.03 16.19 -3.07
C PRO A 26 -23.44 17.32 -3.90
N ASP A 27 -23.67 18.56 -3.48
CA ASP A 27 -23.09 19.72 -4.14
C ASP A 27 -21.55 19.65 -4.08
N PRO A 28 -20.85 20.08 -5.14
CA PRO A 28 -19.39 20.12 -5.14
C PRO A 28 -18.90 20.97 -3.96
N PRO A 29 -17.91 20.51 -3.19
CA PRO A 29 -17.42 21.27 -2.06
C PRO A 29 -16.81 22.59 -2.55
N GLU A 30 -17.33 23.70 -2.03
CA GLU A 30 -16.68 25.00 -2.16
C GLU A 30 -15.33 24.97 -1.41
N PRO A 31 -14.30 25.68 -1.87
CA PRO A 31 -13.00 25.68 -1.21
C PRO A 31 -13.10 26.43 0.13
N ASP A 32 -13.10 25.67 1.22
CA ASP A 32 -13.28 26.18 2.58
C ASP A 32 -12.13 27.05 3.09
N ALA A 33 -12.48 28.21 3.63
CA ALA A 33 -11.66 28.95 4.58
C ALA A 33 -11.77 28.28 5.96
N LEU A 34 -10.71 27.55 6.32
CA LEU A 34 -10.13 27.37 7.66
C LEU A 34 -11.06 27.52 8.91
N LEU A 35 -11.27 26.39 9.60
CA LEU A 35 -10.92 26.11 11.01
C LEU A 35 -12.02 25.46 11.90
N GLU A 36 -11.53 24.44 12.63
CA GLU A 36 -11.93 23.94 13.96
C GLU A 36 -13.01 22.82 14.11
N ALA A 37 -12.47 21.61 14.24
CA ALA A 37 -12.60 20.71 15.40
C ALA A 37 -13.92 19.94 15.66
N GLY A 38 -13.83 18.60 15.52
CA GLY A 38 -14.13 17.70 16.64
C GLY A 38 -15.23 16.64 16.47
N ALA A 39 -14.79 15.41 16.21
CA ALA A 39 -15.32 14.11 16.67
C ALA A 39 -16.74 13.65 16.22
N ASN A 40 -16.84 12.59 15.40
CA ASN A 40 -16.87 11.17 15.82
C ASN A 40 -17.15 10.25 14.61
N ALA A 41 -16.43 9.14 14.52
CA ALA A 41 -16.43 8.12 13.45
C ALA A 41 -17.42 6.95 13.74
N PRO A 42 -17.62 5.87 12.93
CA PRO A 42 -17.49 5.62 11.46
C PRO A 42 -18.76 4.87 10.87
N PRO A 43 -18.85 4.37 9.61
CA PRO A 43 -18.02 3.30 9.01
C PRO A 43 -17.49 3.57 7.57
N GLU A 44 -16.20 3.28 7.40
CA GLU A 44 -15.46 2.72 6.27
C GLU A 44 -15.98 2.83 4.82
N THR A 45 -15.29 3.67 4.04
CA THR A 45 -14.75 3.30 2.72
C THR A 45 -13.47 4.10 2.49
N SER A 46 -12.41 3.36 2.20
CA SER A 46 -11.01 3.77 2.06
C SER A 46 -10.84 5.00 1.17
N THR A 47 -10.73 6.16 1.80
CA THR A 47 -10.15 7.36 1.19
C THR A 47 -8.80 7.51 1.88
N GLU A 48 -7.73 7.07 1.23
CA GLU A 48 -6.38 7.43 1.68
C GLU A 48 -6.22 8.92 1.45
N GLU A 49 -6.07 9.62 2.57
CA GLU A 49 -5.97 11.05 2.72
C GLU A 49 -4.83 11.63 1.87
N SER A 50 -5.13 12.76 1.25
CA SER A 50 -4.16 13.72 0.71
C SER A 50 -3.14 14.09 1.78
N ILE A 51 -1.90 13.65 1.61
CA ILE A 51 -0.76 14.15 2.37
C ILE A 51 -0.41 15.54 1.82
N ASP A 52 -0.50 16.51 2.71
CA ASP A 52 -0.25 17.94 2.51
C ASP A 52 1.17 18.25 2.01
N GLU A 53 1.32 19.36 1.29
CA GLU A 53 2.50 19.70 0.50
C GLU A 53 3.80 19.87 1.32
N SER A 54 4.83 19.08 0.99
CA SER A 54 6.21 19.45 1.25
C SER A 54 7.08 19.07 0.03
N SER A 55 7.64 20.08 -0.65
CA SER A 55 8.74 19.95 -1.63
C SER A 55 8.75 18.63 -2.43
N GLY A 56 7.76 18.47 -3.32
CA GLY A 56 7.30 17.22 -3.94
C GLY A 56 8.12 15.94 -3.70
N SER A 57 7.48 14.93 -3.13
CA SER A 57 7.89 13.53 -3.30
C SER A 57 6.77 12.83 -4.04
N ASP A 58 7.12 11.97 -4.99
CA ASP A 58 6.16 11.02 -5.55
C ASP A 58 6.22 9.75 -4.71
N PHE A 59 5.07 9.12 -4.50
CA PHE A 59 4.96 7.85 -3.79
C PHE A 59 4.52 6.77 -4.75
N VAL A 60 5.26 5.66 -4.77
CA VAL A 60 4.93 4.53 -5.65
C VAL A 60 4.84 3.25 -4.83
N LYS A 61 3.68 2.58 -4.93
CA LYS A 61 3.45 1.29 -4.31
C LYS A 61 4.04 0.17 -5.17
N LEU A 62 4.71 -0.79 -4.53
CA LEU A 62 5.14 -2.01 -5.22
C LEU A 62 3.94 -2.93 -5.45
N ASN A 63 3.82 -3.52 -6.63
CA ASN A 63 2.71 -4.42 -6.94
C ASN A 63 2.89 -5.77 -6.22
N ASN A 64 1.87 -6.29 -5.56
CA ASN A 64 1.96 -7.56 -4.81
C ASN A 64 2.93 -7.52 -3.61
N GLN A 65 2.58 -8.34 -2.62
CA GLN A 65 3.33 -8.50 -1.38
C GLN A 65 4.59 -9.35 -1.59
N PHE A 66 5.55 -9.18 -0.69
CA PHE A 66 6.72 -10.02 -0.56
C PHE A 66 6.44 -11.12 0.44
N VAL A 67 6.75 -12.37 0.10
CA VAL A 67 6.53 -13.54 0.96
C VAL A 67 7.86 -14.22 1.22
N ILE A 68 8.28 -14.28 2.48
CA ILE A 68 9.62 -14.68 2.90
C ILE A 68 9.50 -15.78 3.96
N PRO A 69 9.99 -16.99 3.70
CA PRO A 69 10.07 -18.04 4.72
C PRO A 69 11.22 -17.75 5.68
N VAL A 70 10.98 -17.95 6.97
CA VAL A 70 12.01 -17.99 8.00
C VAL A 70 12.34 -19.45 8.26
N VAL A 71 13.56 -19.85 7.94
CA VAL A 71 14.03 -21.23 8.04
C VAL A 71 14.98 -21.37 9.22
N THR A 72 14.73 -22.38 10.06
CA THR A 72 15.59 -22.74 11.19
C THR A 72 15.68 -24.25 11.25
N GLU A 73 16.88 -24.80 11.46
CA GLU A 73 17.09 -26.27 11.50
C GLU A 73 16.56 -27.02 10.26
N GLN A 74 16.66 -26.39 9.08
CA GLN A 74 16.16 -26.93 7.79
C GLN A 74 14.62 -27.02 7.67
N GLU A 75 13.89 -26.42 8.61
CA GLU A 75 12.42 -26.35 8.58
C GLU A 75 11.94 -24.90 8.51
N VAL A 76 10.80 -24.69 7.84
CA VAL A 76 10.11 -23.38 7.86
C VAL A 76 9.43 -23.22 9.20
N LYS A 77 9.88 -22.27 10.02
CA LYS A 77 9.28 -21.95 11.33
C LYS A 77 8.26 -20.83 11.25
N ALA A 78 8.40 -19.93 10.27
CA ALA A 78 7.46 -18.85 10.05
C ALA A 78 7.42 -18.42 8.58
N LEU A 79 6.32 -17.77 8.21
CA LEU A 79 6.15 -17.05 6.95
C LEU A 79 5.95 -15.58 7.24
N VAL A 80 6.77 -14.72 6.64
CA VAL A 80 6.67 -13.27 6.74
C VAL A 80 6.11 -12.71 5.43
N VAL A 81 5.09 -11.87 5.54
CA VAL A 81 4.46 -11.18 4.42
C VAL A 81 4.63 -9.68 4.59
N LEU A 82 5.19 -9.00 3.59
CA LEU A 82 5.41 -7.55 3.62
C LEU A 82 4.75 -6.84 2.44
N SER A 83 4.14 -5.69 2.71
CA SER A 83 3.75 -4.70 1.70
C SER A 83 4.70 -3.51 1.80
N MET A 84 5.13 -2.98 0.66
CA MET A 84 6.09 -1.89 0.61
C MET A 84 5.78 -0.88 -0.50
N GLY A 85 6.29 0.34 -0.34
CA GLY A 85 6.33 1.40 -1.34
C GLY A 85 7.67 2.13 -1.32
N LEU A 86 7.85 3.04 -2.26
CA LEU A 86 9.01 3.92 -2.35
C LEU A 86 8.58 5.37 -2.32
N GLU A 87 9.34 6.17 -1.59
CA GLU A 87 9.35 7.62 -1.74
C GLU A 87 10.42 7.98 -2.77
N VAL A 88 10.01 8.66 -3.84
CA VAL A 88 10.91 9.06 -4.92
C VAL A 88 10.86 10.57 -5.18
N LEU A 89 11.88 11.09 -5.84
CA LEU A 89 11.89 12.47 -6.33
C LEU A 89 10.70 12.73 -7.28
N PRO A 90 10.21 13.98 -7.41
CA PRO A 90 9.12 14.30 -8.33
C PRO A 90 9.45 13.85 -9.76
N GLY A 91 8.46 13.24 -10.44
CA GLY A 91 8.65 12.69 -11.78
C GLY A 91 9.44 11.37 -11.79
N GLY A 92 9.81 10.84 -10.63
CA GLY A 92 10.48 9.54 -10.48
C GLY A 92 9.56 8.34 -10.71
N SER A 93 8.25 8.57 -10.71
CA SER A 93 7.20 7.56 -10.88
C SER A 93 7.14 6.97 -12.31
N GLU A 94 7.40 7.77 -13.35
CA GLU A 94 7.32 7.31 -14.77
C GLU A 94 8.32 6.19 -15.11
N GLY A 95 9.48 6.18 -14.45
CA GLY A 95 10.53 5.18 -14.66
C GLY A 95 10.44 3.97 -13.73
N PHE A 96 9.58 4.01 -12.71
CA PHE A 96 9.51 2.98 -11.67
C PHE A 96 9.09 1.63 -12.26
N TYR A 97 7.97 1.58 -12.99
CA TYR A 97 7.39 0.32 -13.45
C TYR A 97 8.30 -0.46 -14.42
N GLN A 98 9.19 0.22 -15.15
CA GLN A 98 10.18 -0.43 -16.02
C GLN A 98 11.31 -1.11 -15.22
N LEU A 99 11.63 -0.58 -14.04
CA LEU A 99 12.67 -1.09 -13.15
C LEU A 99 12.10 -1.95 -12.02
N GLU A 100 10.78 -1.95 -11.83
CA GLU A 100 10.10 -2.70 -10.77
C GLU A 100 10.53 -4.18 -10.70
N PRO A 101 10.66 -4.93 -11.82
CA PRO A 101 11.12 -6.31 -11.74
C PRO A 101 12.51 -6.46 -11.10
N LYS A 102 13.43 -5.54 -11.39
CA LYS A 102 14.80 -5.54 -10.81
C LYS A 102 14.80 -5.08 -9.36
N LEU A 103 13.96 -4.10 -9.03
CA LEU A 103 13.75 -3.64 -7.66
C LEU A 103 13.23 -4.77 -6.78
N ARG A 104 12.25 -5.52 -7.28
CA ARG A 104 11.67 -6.68 -6.59
C ARG A 104 12.71 -7.77 -6.34
N ASP A 105 13.49 -8.11 -7.34
CA ASP A 105 14.60 -9.08 -7.20
C ASP A 105 15.60 -8.63 -6.12
N ALA A 106 16.02 -7.36 -6.15
CA ALA A 106 16.94 -6.81 -5.17
C ALA A 106 16.35 -6.81 -3.74
N PHE A 107 15.06 -6.48 -3.59
CA PHE A 107 14.37 -6.51 -2.29
C PHE A 107 14.19 -7.92 -1.76
N LEU A 108 13.81 -8.87 -2.61
CA LEU A 108 13.72 -10.28 -2.22
C LEU A 108 15.04 -10.77 -1.67
N LYS A 109 16.16 -10.46 -2.33
CA LYS A 109 17.49 -10.81 -1.83
C LYS A 109 17.77 -10.23 -0.44
N VAL A 110 17.54 -8.93 -0.24
CA VAL A 110 17.73 -8.29 1.07
C VAL A 110 16.84 -8.92 2.14
N LEU A 111 15.59 -9.22 1.81
CA LEU A 111 14.65 -9.82 2.74
C LEU A 111 15.04 -11.25 3.13
N PHE A 112 15.51 -12.06 2.18
CA PHE A 112 16.05 -13.40 2.47
C PHE A 112 17.31 -13.31 3.35
N ASP A 113 18.23 -12.40 3.04
CA ASP A 113 19.43 -12.19 3.85
C ASP A 113 19.06 -11.74 5.28
N HIS A 114 18.06 -10.86 5.41
CA HIS A 114 17.54 -10.42 6.70
C HIS A 114 16.91 -11.58 7.49
N ALA A 115 16.09 -12.41 6.85
CA ALA A 115 15.50 -13.61 7.45
C ALA A 115 16.57 -14.60 7.92
N ASN A 116 17.58 -14.86 7.08
CA ASN A 116 18.68 -15.78 7.39
C ASN A 116 19.58 -15.27 8.53
N SER A 117 19.64 -13.95 8.73
CA SER A 117 20.35 -13.33 9.86
C SER A 117 19.54 -13.30 11.17
N GLY A 118 18.31 -13.84 11.17
CA GLY A 118 17.40 -13.81 12.32
C GLY A 118 16.70 -12.46 12.52
N GLY A 119 16.69 -11.59 11.51
CA GLY A 119 16.09 -10.27 11.59
C GLY A 119 14.57 -10.30 11.84
N PHE A 120 13.90 -11.39 11.43
CA PHE A 120 12.49 -11.62 11.69
C PHE A 120 12.19 -12.48 12.93
N ASP A 121 13.19 -12.87 13.71
CA ASP A 121 12.99 -13.67 14.94
C ASP A 121 12.53 -12.82 16.13
N GLY A 122 11.91 -13.44 17.14
CA GLY A 122 11.46 -12.75 18.37
C GLY A 122 10.63 -11.49 18.11
N VAL A 123 10.94 -10.38 18.82
CA VAL A 123 10.29 -9.07 18.62
C VAL A 123 10.79 -8.40 17.33
N PHE A 124 10.38 -8.93 16.19
CA PHE A 124 10.85 -8.50 14.87
C PHE A 124 10.49 -7.05 14.51
N THR A 125 9.45 -6.49 15.14
CA THR A 125 9.05 -5.08 14.98
C THR A 125 9.85 -4.11 15.85
N GLU A 126 10.87 -4.59 16.57
CA GLU A 126 11.77 -3.73 17.35
C GLU A 126 12.43 -2.67 16.45
N GLY A 127 12.41 -1.40 16.88
CA GLY A 127 12.85 -0.26 16.07
C GLY A 127 14.24 -0.43 15.44
N ARG A 128 15.20 -1.01 16.17
CA ARG A 128 16.56 -1.23 15.65
C ARG A 128 16.61 -2.26 14.51
N ARG A 129 15.79 -3.30 14.56
CA ARG A 129 15.73 -4.34 13.51
C ARG A 129 15.07 -3.80 12.26
N MET A 130 13.95 -3.10 12.43
CA MET A 130 13.26 -2.42 11.34
C MET A 130 14.12 -1.33 10.70
N GLU A 131 14.89 -0.58 11.47
CA GLU A 131 15.84 0.41 10.95
C GLU A 131 16.92 -0.24 10.08
N ASN A 132 17.50 -1.36 10.54
CA ASN A 132 18.49 -2.10 9.75
C ASN A 132 17.89 -2.63 8.43
N LEU A 133 16.66 -3.15 8.48
CA LEU A 133 15.95 -3.61 7.29
C LEU A 133 15.69 -2.47 6.30
N ARG A 134 15.13 -1.34 6.77
CA ARG A 134 14.86 -0.17 5.93
C ARG A 134 16.13 0.37 5.27
N ARG A 135 17.24 0.45 6.00
CA ARG A 135 18.54 0.86 5.46
C ARG A 135 19.02 -0.07 4.34
N ALA A 136 19.00 -1.38 4.58
CA ALA A 136 19.43 -2.36 3.58
C ALA A 136 18.56 -2.32 2.31
N LEU A 137 17.24 -2.17 2.48
CA LEU A 137 16.31 -2.01 1.37
C LEU A 137 16.57 -0.71 0.60
N LEU A 138 16.80 0.41 1.30
CA LEU A 138 17.11 1.70 0.67
C LEU A 138 18.41 1.64 -0.12
N GLU A 139 19.45 1.00 0.42
CA GLU A 139 20.71 0.77 -0.31
C GLU A 139 20.48 -0.06 -1.58
N ALA A 140 19.68 -1.13 -1.50
CA ALA A 140 19.33 -1.94 -2.66
C ALA A 140 18.52 -1.14 -3.70
N ALA A 141 17.56 -0.33 -3.25
CA ALA A 141 16.75 0.54 -4.11
C ALA A 141 17.62 1.56 -4.86
N ARG A 142 18.57 2.18 -4.15
CA ARG A 142 19.52 3.14 -4.73
C ARG A 142 20.50 2.50 -5.70
N LYS A 143 20.88 1.22 -5.52
CA LYS A 143 21.67 0.48 -6.51
C LYS A 143 20.92 0.28 -7.84
N VAL A 144 19.60 0.16 -7.80
CA VAL A 144 18.77 -0.07 -9.00
C VAL A 144 18.33 1.24 -9.65
N MET A 145 17.82 2.20 -8.87
CA MET A 145 17.21 3.43 -9.38
C MET A 145 18.08 4.69 -9.19
N GLY A 146 19.22 4.58 -8.52
CA GLY A 146 20.10 5.69 -8.20
C GLY A 146 19.54 6.58 -7.10
N ASN A 147 19.95 7.85 -7.11
CA ASN A 147 19.58 8.85 -6.11
C ASN A 147 18.11 9.33 -6.24
N ARG A 148 17.31 8.70 -7.11
CA ARG A 148 15.88 8.99 -7.26
C ARG A 148 15.04 8.48 -6.09
N VAL A 149 15.53 7.49 -5.35
CA VAL A 149 14.86 6.95 -4.16
C VAL A 149 15.29 7.73 -2.93
N LYS A 150 14.33 8.40 -2.31
CA LYS A 150 14.50 9.09 -1.04
C LYS A 150 14.47 8.07 0.10
N ASP A 151 13.40 7.27 0.16
CA ASP A 151 13.16 6.29 1.22
C ASP A 151 12.39 5.05 0.74
N VAL A 152 12.38 4.01 1.58
CA VAL A 152 11.59 2.78 1.42
C VAL A 152 10.57 2.69 2.54
N LEU A 153 9.30 2.62 2.15
CA LEU A 153 8.18 2.57 3.07
C LEU A 153 7.74 1.12 3.24
N VAL A 154 7.83 0.58 4.46
CA VAL A 154 7.21 -0.70 4.81
C VAL A 154 5.82 -0.37 5.35
N THR A 155 4.78 -0.64 4.54
CA THR A 155 3.40 -0.26 4.87
C THR A 155 2.71 -1.33 5.72
N ASP A 156 3.00 -2.60 5.45
CA ASP A 156 2.47 -3.73 6.22
C ASP A 156 3.55 -4.77 6.46
N ILE A 157 3.49 -5.42 7.63
CA ILE A 157 4.28 -6.59 7.95
C ILE A 157 3.45 -7.57 8.78
N LEU A 158 3.36 -8.80 8.32
CA LEU A 158 2.71 -9.92 8.99
C LEU A 158 3.73 -11.03 9.17
N ARG A 159 3.74 -11.68 10.33
CA ARG A 159 4.46 -12.93 10.57
C ARG A 159 3.46 -13.99 11.03
N GLN A 160 3.51 -15.16 10.40
CA GLN A 160 2.73 -16.33 10.79
C GLN A 160 3.69 -17.47 11.13
N ASP A 161 3.67 -17.93 12.37
CA ASP A 161 4.41 -19.12 12.78
C ASP A 161 3.70 -20.39 12.28
N VAL A 162 4.49 -21.43 11.98
CA VAL A 162 4.04 -22.72 11.40
C VAL A 162 4.11 -23.84 12.44
#